data_AF-A0A814VUT4-F1
#
_entry.id   AF-A0A814VUT4-F1
#
_cell.length_a   1.000
_cell.length_b   1.000
_cell.length_c   1.000
_cell.angle_alpha   90.00
_cell.angle_beta   90.00
_cell.angle_gamma   90.00
#
_symmetry.space_group_name_H-M   'P 1'
#
loop_
_entity.id
_entity.type
_entity.pdbx_description
1 polymer ?
#
loop_
_entity_poly.entity_id
_entity_poly.type
_entity_poly.pdbx_seq_one_letter_code
_entity_poly.pdbx_strand_id
1 'polypeptide(L)'
;MSIWYPLGTIMGFGVDYSVRTGAGRFLTFSVFFLSLVLISTYQATLTSNLTLRQTQNIISGIDDIKNGKIPYGRIGIVTNSSIEAYYLQEISNGIRNFYPLRTEQAIFTSLLSKVIDAAIMDEGVLEYETSSNYCNLTLVGTGFDPSAFGIVFQKNWVYEQVLDVNILSLRESGTINNLKSKWFQSNTCSQSSDISTGSSIEVMGGLFVTFAVMCGLSLIFFIWLKLPIRRRLSQMVLNLRYRICPLARTSSDIQLDVQRPSDVIDV
;
A
#
# COMPACT_ATOMS: atom_id res chain seq x y z
N MET A 1 7.83 10.67 -39.13
CA MET A 1 8.05 11.01 -37.72
C MET A 1 8.78 9.85 -37.08
N SER A 2 9.96 10.08 -36.52
CA SER A 2 10.72 9.03 -35.82
C SER A 2 9.90 8.48 -34.65
N ILE A 3 10.00 7.17 -34.38
CA ILE A 3 9.24 6.49 -33.31
C ILE A 3 9.49 7.08 -31.90
N TRP A 4 10.60 7.82 -31.75
CA TRP A 4 10.97 8.56 -30.55
C TRP A 4 9.98 9.69 -30.18
N TYR A 5 9.35 10.32 -31.19
CA TYR A 5 8.39 11.41 -31.00
C TYR A 5 7.20 10.99 -30.11
N PRO A 6 6.41 9.96 -30.47
CA PRO A 6 5.23 9.59 -29.69
C PRO A 6 5.62 8.98 -28.34
N LEU A 7 6.77 8.30 -28.27
CA LEU A 7 7.29 7.74 -27.04
C LEU A 7 7.62 8.83 -26.00
N GLY A 8 8.25 9.92 -26.42
CA GLY A 8 8.53 11.07 -25.55
C GLY A 8 7.26 11.76 -25.05
N THR A 9 6.25 11.94 -25.91
CA THR A 9 4.96 12.54 -25.52
C THR A 9 4.14 11.67 -24.57
N ILE A 10 4.25 10.34 -24.66
CA ILE A 10 3.57 9.42 -23.75
C ILE A 10 4.25 9.42 -22.38
N MET A 11 5.58 9.50 -22.34
CA MET A 11 6.33 9.54 -21.07
C MET A 11 6.40 10.94 -20.43
N GLY A 12 5.80 11.96 -21.04
CA GLY A 12 5.83 13.34 -20.54
C GLY A 12 7.20 14.01 -20.66
N PHE A 13 8.15 13.40 -21.39
CA PHE A 13 9.42 14.04 -21.71
C PHE A 13 9.17 15.11 -22.78
N GLY A 14 9.53 16.36 -22.48
CA GLY A 14 9.55 17.43 -23.47
C GLY A 14 10.56 17.05 -24.57
N VAL A 15 10.11 17.01 -25.82
CA VAL A 15 10.99 16.73 -26.96
C VAL A 15 11.06 17.98 -27.83
N ASP A 16 12.28 18.44 -28.11
CA ASP A 16 12.59 19.63 -28.93
C ASP A 16 12.35 19.42 -30.44
N TYR A 17 11.22 18.86 -30.83
CA TYR A 17 10.79 18.88 -32.24
C TYR A 17 9.79 20.04 -32.45
N SER A 18 9.93 20.77 -33.55
CA SER A 18 8.93 21.75 -33.98
C SER A 18 8.27 21.25 -35.26
N VAL A 19 6.98 20.90 -35.19
CA VAL A 19 6.23 20.37 -36.34
C VAL A 19 5.82 21.51 -37.26
N ARG A 20 6.36 21.49 -38.49
CA ARG A 20 6.19 22.58 -39.48
C ARG A 20 4.89 22.49 -40.29
N THR A 21 4.29 21.31 -40.43
CA THR A 21 3.10 21.06 -41.27
C THR A 21 1.79 21.08 -40.48
N GLY A 22 0.70 21.62 -41.06
CA GLY A 22 -0.63 21.68 -40.43
C GLY A 22 -1.19 20.32 -40.01
N ALA A 23 -1.15 19.30 -40.89
CA ALA A 23 -1.57 17.94 -40.57
C ALA A 23 -0.74 17.32 -39.42
N GLY A 24 0.53 17.70 -39.31
CA GLY A 24 1.39 17.27 -38.22
C GLY A 24 0.93 17.80 -36.87
N ARG A 25 0.49 19.06 -36.77
CA ARG A 25 -0.04 19.66 -35.53
C ARG A 25 -1.33 18.99 -35.03
N PHE A 26 -2.19 18.53 -35.95
CA PHE A 26 -3.36 17.73 -35.56
C PHE A 26 -2.95 16.38 -34.98
N LEU A 27 -1.96 15.73 -35.58
CA LEU A 27 -1.42 14.45 -35.09
C LEU A 27 -0.76 14.63 -33.72
N THR A 28 0.01 15.70 -33.51
CA THR A 28 0.62 16.01 -32.21
C THR A 28 -0.44 16.18 -31.11
N PHE A 29 -1.52 16.91 -31.43
CA PHE A 29 -2.64 17.13 -30.51
C PHE A 29 -3.37 15.84 -30.17
N SER A 30 -3.64 14.99 -31.16
CA SER A 30 -4.29 13.69 -30.96
C SER A 30 -3.46 12.75 -30.07
N VAL A 31 -2.14 12.67 -30.30
CA VAL A 31 -1.23 11.85 -29.49
C VAL A 31 -1.12 12.40 -28.06
N PHE A 32 -1.10 13.72 -27.91
CA PHE A 32 -1.09 14.36 -26.58
C PHE A 32 -2.38 14.07 -25.80
N PHE A 33 -3.54 14.17 -26.46
CA PHE A 33 -4.83 13.85 -25.84
C PHE A 33 -4.90 12.38 -25.43
N LEU A 34 -4.43 11.46 -26.28
CA LEU A 34 -4.37 10.03 -25.97
C LEU A 34 -3.45 9.73 -24.78
N SER A 35 -2.29 10.40 -24.69
CA SER A 35 -1.37 10.29 -23.56
C SER A 35 -2.04 10.68 -22.23
N LEU A 36 -2.77 11.80 -22.21
CA LEU A 36 -3.49 12.24 -21.00
C LEU A 36 -4.54 11.22 -20.53
N VAL A 37 -5.30 10.63 -21.46
CA VAL A 37 -6.31 9.61 -21.11
C VAL A 37 -5.65 8.35 -20.53
N LEU A 38 -4.52 7.91 -21.08
CA LEU A 38 -3.81 6.73 -20.57
C LEU A 38 -3.21 6.97 -19.18
N ILE A 39 -2.59 8.13 -18.96
CA ILE A 39 -2.02 8.48 -17.66
C ILE A 39 -3.14 8.60 -16.62
N SER A 40 -4.25 9.24 -16.97
CA SER A 40 -5.39 9.42 -16.08
C SER A 40 -6.05 8.08 -15.71
N THR A 41 -6.26 7.18 -16.67
CA THR A 41 -6.84 5.85 -16.40
C THR A 41 -5.92 4.96 -15.58
N TYR A 42 -4.60 5.03 -15.80
CA TYR A 42 -3.61 4.38 -14.95
C TYR A 42 -3.65 4.91 -13.51
N GLN A 43 -3.64 6.24 -13.34
CA GLN A 43 -3.76 6.88 -12.02
C GLN A 43 -5.07 6.49 -11.33
N ALA A 44 -6.19 6.49 -12.04
CA ALA A 44 -7.50 6.12 -11.50
C ALA A 44 -7.54 4.65 -11.04
N THR A 45 -6.95 3.74 -11.83
CA THR A 45 -6.89 2.31 -11.48
C THR A 45 -6.00 2.06 -10.26
N LEU A 46 -4.85 2.75 -10.19
CA LEU A 46 -3.97 2.71 -9.03
C LEU A 46 -4.67 3.24 -7.78
N THR A 47 -5.29 4.42 -7.87
CA THR A 47 -6.04 5.04 -6.77
C THR A 47 -7.19 4.15 -6.32
N SER A 48 -7.98 3.59 -7.24
CA SER A 48 -9.09 2.69 -6.92
C SER A 48 -8.62 1.46 -6.14
N ASN A 49 -7.52 0.81 -6.56
CA ASN A 49 -6.98 -0.34 -5.86
C ASN A 49 -6.50 0.03 -4.44
N LEU A 50 -5.85 1.19 -4.29
CA LEU A 50 -5.46 1.69 -2.97
C LEU A 50 -6.68 1.97 -2.07
N THR A 51 -7.72 2.61 -2.59
CA THR A 51 -8.95 2.89 -1.84
C THR A 51 -9.70 1.61 -1.46
N LEU A 52 -9.72 0.60 -2.33
CA LEU A 52 -10.32 -0.72 -2.04
C LEU A 52 -9.61 -1.43 -0.87
N ARG A 53 -8.29 -1.28 -0.75
CA ARG A 53 -7.54 -1.85 0.39
C ARG A 53 -7.87 -1.15 1.71
N GLN A 54 -8.14 0.16 1.66
CA GLN A 54 -8.48 0.95 2.84
C GLN A 54 -9.93 0.74 3.31
N THR A 55 -10.80 0.18 2.47
CA THR A 55 -12.24 -0.04 2.75
C THR A 55 -12.60 -1.51 2.95
N GLN A 56 -11.63 -2.41 3.20
CA GLN A 56 -11.91 -3.82 3.50
C GLN A 56 -12.50 -4.00 4.92
N ASN A 57 -13.66 -3.39 5.17
CA ASN A 57 -14.54 -3.85 6.23
C ASN A 57 -15.07 -5.22 5.78
N ILE A 58 -14.63 -6.28 6.47
CA ILE A 58 -15.05 -7.67 6.21
C ILE A 58 -16.59 -7.78 6.28
N ILE A 59 -17.23 -6.88 7.04
CA ILE A 59 -18.65 -6.83 7.34
C ILE A 59 -19.11 -5.40 7.08
N SER A 60 -20.21 -5.19 6.36
CA SER A 60 -20.78 -3.84 6.15
C SER A 60 -22.00 -3.57 7.02
N GLY A 61 -22.67 -4.61 7.51
CA GLY A 61 -23.84 -4.47 8.37
C GLY A 61 -24.43 -5.82 8.75
N ILE A 62 -25.64 -5.78 9.32
CA ILE A 62 -26.34 -6.97 9.80
C ILE A 62 -26.75 -7.92 8.66
N ASP A 63 -27.01 -7.40 7.46
CA ASP A 63 -27.42 -8.21 6.30
C ASP A 63 -26.32 -9.17 5.86
N ASP A 64 -25.05 -8.79 5.98
CA ASP A 64 -23.91 -9.67 5.70
C ASP A 64 -23.89 -10.88 6.65
N ILE A 65 -24.33 -10.68 7.89
CA ILE A 65 -24.43 -11.73 8.91
C ILE A 65 -25.61 -12.66 8.59
N LYS A 66 -26.77 -12.08 8.21
CA LYS A 66 -27.95 -12.86 7.78
C LYS A 66 -27.66 -13.70 6.54
N ASN A 67 -26.88 -13.16 5.60
CA ASN A 67 -26.48 -13.84 4.38
C ASN A 67 -25.38 -14.90 4.58
N GLY A 68 -24.89 -15.07 5.82
CA GLY A 68 -23.91 -16.11 6.15
C GLY A 68 -22.50 -15.83 5.64
N LYS A 69 -22.12 -14.56 5.46
CA LYS A 69 -20.75 -14.17 5.07
C LYS A 69 -19.70 -14.60 6.09
N ILE A 70 -20.12 -14.79 7.34
CA ILE A 70 -19.30 -15.23 8.47
C ILE A 70 -19.91 -16.51 9.04
N PRO A 71 -19.10 -17.52 9.40
CA PRO A 71 -19.62 -18.69 10.11
C PRO A 71 -20.21 -18.26 11.46
N TYR A 72 -21.42 -18.75 11.77
CA TYR A 72 -22.15 -18.37 12.98
C TYR A 72 -21.35 -18.61 14.27
N GLY A 73 -20.50 -19.64 14.33
CA GLY A 73 -19.64 -19.94 15.48
C GLY A 73 -18.51 -18.95 15.73
N ARG A 74 -18.33 -17.94 14.87
CA ARG A 74 -17.38 -16.83 15.07
C ARG A 74 -18.07 -15.50 15.44
N ILE A 75 -19.38 -15.55 15.71
CA ILE A 75 -20.15 -14.41 16.18
C ILE A 75 -20.26 -14.50 17.70
N GLY A 76 -19.72 -13.51 18.41
CA GLY A 76 -19.80 -13.43 19.86
C GLY A 76 -21.09 -12.77 20.32
N ILE A 77 -21.84 -13.44 21.19
CA ILE A 77 -23.07 -12.89 21.81
C ILE A 77 -23.08 -13.22 23.31
N VAL A 78 -23.50 -12.26 24.12
CA VAL A 78 -23.67 -12.46 25.56
C VAL A 78 -24.91 -13.30 25.84
N THR A 79 -24.76 -14.42 26.54
CA THR A 79 -25.87 -15.30 26.94
C THR A 79 -26.75 -14.64 28.01
N ASN A 80 -28.05 -14.91 27.98
CA ASN A 80 -29.09 -14.32 28.84
C ASN A 80 -29.24 -12.80 28.67
N SER A 81 -29.01 -12.29 27.46
CA SER A 81 -29.18 -10.86 27.14
C SER A 81 -30.34 -10.63 26.16
N SER A 82 -30.79 -9.38 26.05
CA SER A 82 -31.73 -8.95 25.01
C SER A 82 -31.20 -9.24 23.59
N ILE A 83 -29.89 -9.13 23.41
CA ILE A 83 -29.20 -9.36 22.13
C ILE A 83 -29.32 -10.83 21.70
N GLU A 84 -29.25 -11.77 22.66
CA GLU A 84 -29.47 -13.18 22.38
C GLU A 84 -30.90 -13.43 21.89
N ALA A 85 -31.90 -12.84 22.53
CA ALA A 85 -33.29 -12.97 22.11
C ALA A 85 -33.49 -12.43 20.69
N TYR A 86 -32.91 -11.26 20.37
CA TYR A 86 -32.92 -10.69 19.03
C TYR A 86 -32.25 -11.63 18.00
N TYR A 87 -31.06 -12.13 18.30
CA TYR A 87 -30.31 -13.01 17.40
C TYR A 87 -31.05 -14.32 17.11
N LEU A 88 -31.67 -14.90 18.13
CA LEU A 88 -32.47 -16.11 17.97
C LEU A 88 -33.71 -15.87 17.12
N GLN A 89 -34.37 -14.72 17.28
CA GLN A 89 -35.58 -14.40 16.53
C GLN A 89 -35.30 -14.02 15.08
N GLU A 90 -34.29 -13.17 14.84
CA GLU A 90 -34.14 -12.46 13.56
C GLU A 90 -33.04 -13.02 12.65
N ILE A 91 -32.09 -13.78 13.19
CA ILE A 91 -30.89 -14.23 12.43
C ILE A 91 -30.82 -15.75 12.34
N SER A 92 -30.91 -16.43 13.47
CA SER A 92 -30.67 -17.88 13.56
C SER A 92 -31.94 -18.71 13.62
N ASN A 93 -33.12 -18.08 13.56
CA ASN A 93 -34.42 -18.73 13.55
C ASN A 93 -34.59 -19.77 14.69
N GLY A 94 -34.14 -19.40 15.88
CA GLY A 94 -34.20 -20.20 17.12
C GLY A 94 -32.99 -21.10 17.39
N ILE A 95 -31.97 -21.10 16.52
CA ILE A 95 -30.82 -21.99 16.65
C ILE A 95 -29.67 -21.30 17.39
N ARG A 96 -29.19 -21.90 18.48
CA ARG A 96 -28.00 -21.43 19.21
C ARG A 96 -26.71 -21.87 18.53
N ASN A 97 -26.33 -21.19 17.45
CA ASN A 97 -25.14 -21.47 16.63
C ASN A 97 -24.02 -20.42 16.76
N PHE A 98 -24.13 -19.50 17.73
CA PHE A 98 -23.16 -18.45 18.02
C PHE A 98 -22.13 -18.85 19.09
N TYR A 99 -21.08 -18.07 19.25
CA TYR A 99 -20.08 -18.22 20.30
C TYR A 99 -20.59 -17.60 21.63
N PRO A 100 -20.90 -18.40 22.66
CA PRO A 100 -21.54 -17.91 23.87
C PRO A 100 -20.52 -17.21 24.78
N LEU A 101 -20.85 -15.98 25.19
CA LEU A 101 -20.04 -15.19 26.12
C LEU A 101 -20.84 -14.90 27.39
N ARG A 102 -20.17 -14.90 28.54
CA ARG A 102 -20.81 -14.65 29.85
C ARG A 102 -20.74 -13.21 30.32
N THR A 103 -19.77 -12.46 29.83
CA THR A 103 -19.45 -11.10 30.27
C THR A 103 -19.20 -10.22 29.06
N GLU A 104 -19.58 -8.95 29.13
CA GLU A 104 -19.35 -7.97 28.07
C GLU A 104 -17.86 -7.77 27.78
N GLN A 105 -17.03 -7.72 28.81
CA GLN A 105 -15.56 -7.63 28.68
C GLN A 105 -14.96 -8.81 27.90
N ALA A 106 -15.58 -9.99 27.98
CA ALA A 106 -15.12 -11.17 27.26
C ALA A 106 -15.31 -11.03 25.74
N ILE A 107 -16.24 -10.19 25.29
CA ILE A 107 -16.40 -9.88 23.86
C ILE A 107 -15.13 -9.22 23.34
N PHE A 108 -14.69 -8.16 24.00
CA PHE A 108 -13.53 -7.38 23.55
C PHE A 108 -12.25 -8.21 23.56
N THR A 109 -12.03 -9.03 24.59
CA THR A 109 -10.85 -9.91 24.64
C THR A 109 -10.90 -11.02 23.57
N SER A 110 -12.09 -11.55 23.27
CA SER A 110 -12.28 -12.57 22.22
C SER A 110 -12.10 -11.99 20.81
N LEU A 111 -12.49 -10.73 20.59
CA LEU A 111 -12.25 -10.00 19.35
C LEU A 111 -10.75 -9.72 19.15
N LEU A 112 -10.07 -9.23 20.19
CA LEU A 112 -8.63 -8.94 20.12
C LEU A 112 -7.77 -10.20 19.90
N SER A 113 -8.17 -11.33 20.49
CA SER A 113 -7.53 -12.62 20.28
C SER A 113 -7.91 -13.31 18.97
N LYS A 114 -8.79 -12.71 18.15
CA LYS A 114 -9.29 -13.24 16.88
C LYS A 114 -9.96 -14.61 17.00
N VAL A 115 -10.54 -14.92 18.17
CA VAL A 115 -11.37 -16.12 18.37
C VAL A 115 -12.74 -15.92 17.69
N ILE A 116 -13.27 -14.70 17.79
CA ILE A 116 -14.48 -14.24 17.11
C ILE A 116 -14.13 -13.14 16.11
N ASP A 117 -14.84 -13.13 14.98
CA ASP A 117 -14.63 -12.15 13.91
C ASP A 117 -15.60 -10.96 14.05
N ALA A 118 -16.73 -11.17 14.73
CA ALA A 118 -17.75 -10.16 14.95
C ALA A 118 -18.43 -10.36 16.30
N ALA A 119 -18.94 -9.28 16.89
CA ALA A 119 -19.81 -9.33 18.05
C ALA A 119 -20.99 -8.38 17.87
N ILE A 120 -22.13 -8.74 18.47
CA ILE A 120 -23.35 -7.93 18.43
C ILE A 120 -23.61 -7.41 19.84
N MET A 121 -23.78 -6.10 20.00
CA MET A 121 -24.01 -5.41 21.27
C MET A 121 -24.63 -4.04 21.01
N ASP A 122 -25.12 -3.39 22.07
CA ASP A 122 -25.71 -2.05 22.01
C ASP A 122 -24.73 -0.99 21.47
N GLU A 123 -25.22 -0.16 20.55
CA GLU A 123 -24.44 0.86 19.85
C GLU A 123 -23.71 1.81 20.81
N GLY A 124 -24.38 2.29 21.86
CA GLY A 124 -23.78 3.22 22.82
C GLY A 124 -22.61 2.60 23.60
N VAL A 125 -22.71 1.33 24.00
CA VAL A 125 -21.61 0.65 24.71
C VAL A 125 -20.42 0.48 23.76
N LEU A 126 -20.68 0.08 22.53
CA LEU A 126 -19.63 -0.07 21.52
C LEU A 126 -18.98 1.26 21.14
N GLU A 127 -19.76 2.33 20.95
CA GLU A 127 -19.28 3.69 20.66
C GLU A 127 -18.31 4.16 21.75
N TYR A 128 -18.65 3.94 23.02
CA TYR A 128 -17.80 4.30 24.16
C TYR A 128 -16.54 3.43 24.27
N GLU A 129 -16.68 2.11 24.20
CA GLU A 129 -15.55 1.18 24.39
C GLU A 129 -14.53 1.28 23.25
N THR A 130 -14.97 1.45 22.00
CA THR A 130 -14.09 1.60 20.84
C THR A 130 -13.37 2.96 20.82
N SER A 131 -13.99 4.02 21.32
CA SER A 131 -13.40 5.36 21.38
C SER A 131 -12.47 5.57 22.59
N SER A 132 -12.75 4.90 23.72
CA SER A 132 -12.02 5.10 24.97
C SER A 132 -10.96 4.02 25.25
N ASN A 133 -11.32 2.73 25.12
CA ASN A 133 -10.54 1.62 25.66
C ASN A 133 -9.89 0.74 24.57
N TYR A 134 -10.56 0.54 23.44
CA TYR A 134 -10.19 -0.43 22.42
C TYR A 134 -10.06 0.19 21.02
N CYS A 135 -9.02 0.99 20.81
CA CYS A 135 -8.77 1.71 19.53
C CYS A 135 -8.54 0.80 18.31
N ASN A 136 -8.17 -0.46 18.54
CA ASN A 136 -7.92 -1.44 17.48
C ASN A 136 -9.21 -2.05 16.92
N LEU A 137 -10.34 -1.79 17.57
CA LEU A 137 -11.64 -2.29 17.15
C LEU A 137 -12.41 -1.18 16.45
N THR A 138 -13.14 -1.54 15.41
CA THR A 138 -13.98 -0.62 14.65
C THR A 138 -15.44 -0.99 14.84
N LEU A 139 -16.27 0.03 15.08
CA LEU A 139 -17.72 -0.11 15.02
C LEU A 139 -18.14 -0.24 13.55
N VAL A 140 -18.96 -1.23 13.25
CA VAL A 140 -19.36 -1.58 11.88
C VAL A 140 -20.88 -1.64 11.77
N GLY A 141 -21.39 -1.08 10.68
CA GLY A 141 -22.81 -1.06 10.36
C GLY A 141 -23.54 0.15 10.91
N THR A 142 -24.80 0.28 10.50
CA THR A 142 -25.76 1.23 11.04
C THR A 142 -26.63 0.53 12.09
N GLY A 143 -27.13 1.27 13.08
CA GLY A 143 -28.11 0.75 14.03
C GLY A 143 -29.27 0.07 13.29
N PHE A 144 -29.46 -1.23 13.55
CA PHE A 144 -30.44 -2.08 12.86
C PHE A 144 -31.69 -2.37 13.71
N ASP A 145 -31.58 -2.22 15.03
CA ASP A 145 -32.68 -2.34 15.97
C ASP A 145 -32.77 -1.04 16.79
N PRO A 146 -33.76 -0.17 16.51
CA PRO A 146 -33.90 1.09 17.22
C PRO A 146 -34.47 0.84 18.63
N SER A 147 -33.57 0.50 19.55
CA SER A 147 -33.85 0.33 20.97
C SER A 147 -33.38 1.55 21.77
N ALA A 148 -34.15 1.92 22.80
CA ALA A 148 -33.85 3.07 23.65
C ALA A 148 -33.69 2.67 25.12
N PHE A 149 -32.74 3.29 25.80
CA PHE A 149 -32.59 3.14 27.25
C PHE A 149 -33.71 3.88 27.97
N GLY A 150 -34.35 3.20 28.91
CA GLY A 150 -35.42 3.75 29.75
C GLY A 150 -35.11 3.55 31.23
N ILE A 151 -35.63 4.44 32.06
CA ILE A 151 -35.62 4.29 33.53
C ILE A 151 -36.92 3.61 33.91
N VAL A 152 -36.84 2.51 34.66
CA VAL A 152 -38.01 1.72 35.07
C VAL A 152 -38.32 1.99 36.54
N PHE A 153 -39.59 2.24 36.84
CA PHE A 153 -40.10 2.47 38.19
C PHE A 153 -41.34 1.61 38.45
N GLN A 154 -41.76 1.55 39.72
CA GLN A 154 -42.97 0.81 40.10
C GLN A 154 -44.21 1.42 39.46
N LYS A 155 -45.16 0.56 39.09
CA LYS A 155 -46.43 1.00 38.52
C LYS A 155 -47.14 1.96 39.48
N ASN A 156 -47.66 3.07 38.96
CA ASN A 156 -48.33 4.14 39.70
C ASN A 156 -47.41 4.90 40.69
N TRP A 157 -46.17 5.19 40.28
CA TRP A 157 -45.29 6.02 41.08
C TRP A 157 -45.69 7.50 41.00
N VAL A 158 -45.87 8.15 42.15
CA VAL A 158 -46.39 9.53 42.26
C VAL A 158 -45.58 10.56 41.47
N TYR A 159 -44.29 10.30 41.22
CA TYR A 159 -43.38 11.23 40.54
C TYR A 159 -43.10 10.90 39.08
N GLU A 160 -43.76 9.89 38.51
CA GLU A 160 -43.58 9.47 37.10
C GLU A 160 -43.70 10.67 36.14
N GLN A 161 -44.81 11.39 36.20
CA GLN A 161 -45.06 12.54 35.31
C GLN A 161 -44.05 13.67 35.51
N VAL A 162 -43.62 13.91 36.74
CA VAL A 162 -42.65 14.97 37.05
C VAL A 162 -41.27 14.62 36.48
N LEU A 163 -40.87 13.35 36.58
CA LEU A 163 -39.61 12.85 36.04
C LEU A 163 -39.58 12.95 34.51
N ASP A 164 -40.66 12.55 33.84
CA ASP A 164 -40.75 12.60 32.38
C ASP A 164 -40.64 14.05 31.84
N VAL A 165 -41.36 14.99 32.45
CA VAL A 165 -41.28 16.42 32.07
C VAL A 165 -39.87 16.97 32.28
N ASN A 166 -39.20 16.56 33.36
CA ASN A 166 -37.83 16.99 33.63
C ASN A 166 -36.82 16.38 32.63
N ILE A 167 -37.00 15.13 32.21
CA ILE A 167 -36.15 14.51 31.20
C ILE A 167 -36.36 15.20 29.84
N LEU A 168 -37.60 15.55 29.49
CA LEU A 168 -37.90 16.30 28.27
C LEU A 168 -37.25 17.69 28.29
N SER A 169 -37.34 18.43 29.40
CA SER A 169 -36.68 19.75 29.50
C SER A 169 -35.14 19.65 29.43
N LEU A 170 -34.54 18.58 29.95
CA LEU A 170 -33.10 18.30 29.81
C LEU A 170 -32.71 17.97 28.35
N ARG A 171 -33.62 17.36 27.58
CA ARG A 171 -33.43 17.12 26.15
C ARG A 171 -33.54 18.41 25.34
N GLU A 172 -34.58 19.20 25.57
CA GLU A 172 -34.82 20.48 24.88
C GLU A 172 -33.74 21.51 25.16
N SER A 173 -33.26 21.58 26.40
CA SER A 173 -32.14 22.46 26.77
C SER A 173 -30.80 22.03 26.15
N GLY A 174 -30.72 20.85 25.54
CA GLY A 174 -29.48 20.29 25.00
C GLY A 174 -28.50 19.78 26.06
N THR A 175 -28.90 19.74 27.33
CA THR A 175 -28.05 19.27 28.44
C THR A 175 -27.62 17.82 28.23
N ILE A 176 -28.52 16.95 27.77
CA ILE A 176 -28.22 15.55 27.45
C ILE A 176 -27.18 15.44 26.33
N ASN A 177 -27.25 16.29 25.31
CA ASN A 177 -26.28 16.29 24.22
C ASN A 177 -24.89 16.70 24.70
N ASN A 178 -24.82 17.67 25.62
CA ASN A 178 -23.57 18.09 26.24
C ASN A 178 -22.98 16.99 27.15
N LEU A 179 -23.83 16.24 27.85
CA LEU A 179 -23.40 15.04 28.57
C LEU A 179 -22.88 13.97 27.61
N LYS A 180 -23.57 13.71 26.49
CA LYS A 180 -23.10 12.76 25.48
C LYS A 180 -21.72 13.18 24.95
N SER A 181 -21.54 14.41 24.49
CA SER A 181 -20.22 14.85 23.99
C SER A 181 -19.14 14.77 25.07
N LYS A 182 -19.46 15.15 26.32
CA LYS A 182 -18.50 15.08 27.43
C LYS A 182 -17.99 13.65 27.70
N TRP A 183 -18.87 12.65 27.65
CA TRP A 183 -18.52 11.27 27.98
C TRP A 183 -18.03 10.45 26.78
N PHE A 184 -18.53 10.72 25.57
CA PHE A 184 -18.24 9.93 24.36
C PHE A 184 -17.18 10.56 23.44
N GLN A 185 -16.89 11.86 23.57
CA GLN A 185 -15.91 12.57 22.72
C GLN A 185 -14.51 12.67 23.37
N SER A 186 -14.30 11.94 24.47
CA SER A 186 -12.98 11.75 25.07
C SER A 186 -12.13 10.87 24.15
N ASN A 187 -11.55 11.46 23.10
CA ASN A 187 -10.68 10.81 22.13
C ASN A 187 -9.36 10.37 22.78
N THR A 188 -9.39 9.31 23.60
CA THR A 188 -8.19 8.60 24.05
C THR A 188 -7.58 7.84 22.88
N CYS A 189 -8.44 7.27 22.03
CA CYS A 189 -8.07 6.80 20.71
C CYS A 189 -7.97 8.01 19.78
N SER A 190 -6.76 8.57 19.64
CA SER A 190 -6.47 9.29 18.41
C SER A 190 -6.79 8.32 17.27
N GLN A 191 -7.56 8.77 16.27
CA GLN A 191 -7.50 8.13 14.96
C GLN A 191 -6.04 8.26 14.49
N SER A 192 -5.17 7.36 14.95
CA SER A 192 -4.35 6.62 14.04
C SER A 192 -5.31 5.82 13.15
N SER A 193 -6.10 6.54 12.35
CA SER A 193 -6.05 6.33 10.93
C SER A 193 -4.59 6.00 10.68
N ASP A 194 -4.31 4.72 10.49
CA ASP A 194 -3.08 4.27 9.90
C ASP A 194 -3.07 4.85 8.48
N ILE A 195 -2.87 6.18 8.43
CA ILE A 195 -2.16 6.94 7.44
C ILE A 195 -0.65 6.69 7.71
N SER A 196 -0.29 5.53 8.25
CA SER A 196 0.53 4.62 7.48
C SER A 196 -0.33 4.00 6.36
N THR A 197 -0.90 4.81 5.47
CA THR A 197 -0.39 4.86 4.09
C THR A 197 0.99 4.20 4.03
N GLY A 198 1.04 2.87 4.00
CA GLY A 198 0.75 2.13 2.78
C GLY A 198 1.51 2.61 1.55
N SER A 199 2.45 3.54 1.70
CA SER A 199 3.60 3.73 0.86
C SER A 199 4.71 2.77 1.32
N SER A 200 4.32 1.61 1.88
CA SER A 200 5.22 0.48 2.05
C SER A 200 5.92 0.24 0.72
N ILE A 201 7.24 0.22 0.81
CA ILE A 201 8.20 -0.13 -0.23
C ILE A 201 7.78 -1.40 -1.01
N GLU A 202 6.89 -2.22 -0.45
CA GLU A 202 6.22 -3.35 -1.11
C GLU A 202 5.47 -2.97 -2.40
N VAL A 203 4.67 -1.89 -2.41
CA VAL A 203 3.88 -1.50 -3.60
C VAL A 203 4.77 -0.89 -4.69
N MET A 204 5.82 -0.18 -4.30
CA MET A 204 6.76 0.50 -5.20
C MET A 204 8.02 -0.35 -5.51
N GLY A 205 8.22 -1.46 -4.81
CA GLY A 205 9.43 -2.29 -4.88
C GLY A 205 9.66 -2.89 -6.26
N GLY A 206 8.58 -3.28 -6.95
CA GLY A 206 8.65 -3.76 -8.32
C GLY A 206 9.19 -2.69 -9.30
N LEU A 207 8.89 -1.41 -9.07
CA LEU A 207 9.39 -0.31 -9.89
C LEU A 207 10.90 -0.12 -9.69
N PHE A 208 11.38 -0.18 -8.45
CA PHE A 208 12.81 -0.07 -8.15
C PHE A 208 13.62 -1.22 -8.76
N VAL A 209 13.11 -2.46 -8.68
CA VAL A 209 13.78 -3.63 -9.26
C VAL A 209 13.83 -3.54 -10.78
N THR A 210 12.72 -3.16 -11.44
CA THR A 210 12.69 -3.04 -12.91
C THR A 210 13.61 -1.94 -13.42
N PHE A 211 13.70 -0.79 -12.72
CA PHE A 211 14.63 0.27 -13.05
C PHE A 211 16.10 -0.17 -12.90
N ALA A 212 16.43 -0.88 -11.82
CA ALA A 212 17.78 -1.40 -11.58
C ALA A 212 18.22 -2.38 -12.69
N VAL A 213 17.32 -3.27 -13.12
CA VAL A 213 17.59 -4.21 -14.22
C VAL A 213 17.81 -3.48 -15.54
N MET A 214 16.97 -2.50 -15.89
CA MET A 214 17.14 -1.70 -17.12
C MET A 214 18.45 -0.89 -17.13
N CYS A 215 18.80 -0.28 -16.00
CA CYS A 215 20.06 0.44 -15.85
C CYS A 215 21.27 -0.50 -15.97
N GLY A 216 21.21 -1.67 -15.33
CA GLY A 216 22.24 -2.71 -15.43
C GLY A 216 22.45 -3.21 -16.86
N LEU A 217 21.38 -3.55 -17.57
CA LEU A 217 21.44 -3.98 -18.98
C LEU A 217 22.03 -2.90 -19.89
N SER A 218 21.68 -1.63 -19.66
CA SER A 218 22.23 -0.49 -20.40
C SER A 218 23.75 -0.35 -20.19
N LEU A 219 24.22 -0.43 -18.94
CA LEU A 219 25.65 -0.38 -18.61
C LEU A 219 26.41 -1.57 -19.22
N ILE A 220 25.85 -2.76 -19.14
CA ILE A 220 26.42 -3.97 -19.73
C ILE A 220 26.56 -3.79 -21.25
N PHE A 221 25.50 -3.34 -21.94
CA PHE A 221 25.54 -3.09 -23.38
C PHE A 221 26.57 -2.02 -23.77
N PHE A 222 26.66 -0.93 -23.02
CA PHE A 222 27.65 0.12 -23.25
C PHE A 222 29.09 -0.38 -23.08
N ILE A 223 29.34 -1.17 -22.04
CA ILE A 223 30.63 -1.81 -21.79
C ILE A 223 30.95 -2.81 -22.92
N TRP A 224 29.99 -3.62 -23.35
CA TRP A 224 30.13 -4.55 -24.47
C TRP A 224 30.42 -3.89 -25.81
N LEU A 225 29.94 -2.66 -26.05
CA LEU A 225 30.28 -1.90 -27.26
C LEU A 225 31.65 -1.21 -27.17
N LYS A 226 32.04 -0.73 -25.98
CA LYS A 226 33.31 -0.02 -25.76
C LYS A 226 34.51 -0.96 -25.60
N LEU A 227 34.34 -2.15 -25.02
CA LEU A 227 35.40 -3.16 -24.84
C LEU A 227 36.02 -3.67 -26.16
N PRO A 228 35.28 -4.05 -27.21
CA PRO A 228 35.84 -4.50 -28.48
C PRO A 228 36.50 -3.35 -29.26
N ILE A 229 35.98 -2.13 -29.15
CA ILE A 229 36.58 -0.92 -29.75
C ILE A 229 37.90 -0.55 -29.06
N ARG A 230 37.96 -0.62 -27.72
CA ARG A 230 39.20 -0.38 -26.95
C ARG A 230 40.25 -1.47 -27.21
N ARG A 231 39.83 -2.74 -27.34
CA ARG A 231 40.71 -3.86 -27.71
C ARG A 231 41.27 -3.72 -29.14
N ARG A 232 40.46 -3.29 -30.11
CA ARG A 232 40.91 -3.02 -31.50
C ARG A 232 41.86 -1.83 -31.59
N LEU A 233 41.61 -0.75 -30.86
CA LEU A 233 42.52 0.42 -30.77
C LEU A 233 43.85 0.07 -30.11
N SER A 234 43.84 -0.74 -29.04
CA SER A 234 45.07 -1.21 -28.39
C SER A 234 45.92 -2.09 -29.32
N GLN A 235 45.28 -2.97 -30.11
CA GLN A 235 45.99 -3.77 -31.12
C GLN A 235 46.54 -2.91 -32.28
N MET A 236 45.82 -1.89 -32.74
CA MET A 236 46.34 -0.97 -33.77
C MET A 236 47.54 -0.14 -33.29
N VAL A 237 47.53 0.36 -32.05
CA VAL A 237 48.66 1.13 -31.49
C VAL A 237 49.91 0.25 -31.30
N LEU A 238 49.74 -1.01 -30.88
CA LEU A 238 50.84 -1.99 -30.81
C LEU A 238 51.42 -2.33 -32.19
N ASN A 239 50.57 -2.48 -33.22
CA ASN A 239 51.03 -2.69 -34.61
C ASN A 239 51.72 -1.46 -35.21
N LEU A 240 51.29 -0.23 -34.89
CA LEU A 240 52.02 0.99 -35.30
C LEU A 240 53.38 1.10 -34.62
N ARG A 241 53.49 0.73 -33.34
CA ARG A 241 54.76 0.75 -32.60
C ARG A 241 55.77 -0.28 -33.14
N TYR A 242 55.29 -1.42 -33.66
CA TYR A 242 56.14 -2.43 -34.31
C TYR A 242 56.62 -2.00 -35.71
N ARG A 243 55.82 -1.22 -36.46
CA ARG A 243 56.22 -0.74 -37.80
C ARG A 243 57.21 0.43 -37.80
N ILE A 244 57.28 1.22 -36.74
CA ILE A 244 58.11 2.45 -36.69
C ILE A 244 59.54 2.18 -36.19
N CYS A 245 59.86 0.97 -35.68
CA CYS A 245 61.23 0.60 -35.30
C CYS A 245 61.87 -0.43 -36.27
N PRO A 246 62.43 0.03 -37.40
CA PRO A 246 63.57 -0.69 -37.96
C PRO A 246 64.66 0.28 -38.44
N LEU A 247 65.30 1.05 -37.56
CA LEU A 247 66.56 1.74 -37.87
C LEU A 247 67.42 1.94 -36.61
N ALA A 248 67.88 0.85 -36.01
CA ALA A 248 68.99 0.87 -35.05
C ALA A 248 69.61 -0.54 -34.92
N ARG A 249 70.08 -1.12 -36.03
CA ARG A 249 70.94 -2.31 -36.00
C ARG A 249 71.98 -2.25 -37.11
N THR A 250 72.96 -1.39 -36.90
CA THR A 250 74.27 -1.45 -37.54
C THR A 250 75.23 -0.71 -36.62
N SER A 251 76.40 -1.30 -36.36
CA SER A 251 77.47 -0.85 -35.47
C SER A 251 77.48 -1.46 -34.06
N SER A 252 77.96 -2.70 -33.95
CA SER A 252 78.85 -3.15 -32.86
C SER A 252 79.15 -4.65 -33.01
N ASP A 253 79.98 -5.00 -33.99
CA ASP A 253 80.67 -6.30 -34.03
C ASP A 253 82.12 -6.06 -34.45
N ILE A 254 82.91 -5.50 -33.54
CA ILE A 254 84.38 -5.51 -33.59
C ILE A 254 84.87 -5.71 -32.14
N GLN A 255 85.68 -6.76 -31.95
CA GLN A 255 86.52 -7.08 -30.79
C GLN A 255 85.78 -7.59 -29.53
N LEU A 256 86.10 -8.73 -28.91
CA LEU A 256 87.33 -9.54 -28.87
C LEU A 256 86.94 -10.99 -28.57
N ASP A 257 87.62 -11.96 -29.20
CA ASP A 257 87.99 -13.18 -28.48
C ASP A 257 89.42 -13.56 -28.85
N VAL A 258 90.23 -13.74 -27.81
CA VAL A 258 91.67 -13.97 -27.84
C VAL A 258 91.90 -15.36 -27.26
N GLN A 259 92.49 -16.28 -28.04
CA GLN A 259 93.55 -17.16 -27.52
C GLN A 259 94.29 -17.89 -28.66
N ARG A 260 95.62 -17.80 -28.63
CA ARG A 260 96.60 -18.52 -29.47
C ARG A 260 96.72 -19.99 -29.00
N PRO A 261 97.23 -20.92 -29.84
CA PRO A 261 98.57 -21.44 -29.51
C PRO A 261 99.49 -21.78 -30.71
N SER A 262 100.79 -21.68 -30.40
CA SER A 262 101.95 -22.50 -30.82
C SER A 262 102.55 -22.45 -32.24
N ASP A 263 103.88 -22.40 -32.20
CA ASP A 263 104.93 -22.40 -33.23
C ASP A 263 104.97 -23.60 -34.18
N VAL A 264 105.66 -23.43 -35.33
CA VAL A 264 106.61 -24.34 -36.06
C VAL A 264 106.99 -23.59 -37.36
N ILE A 265 108.14 -22.91 -37.46
CA ILE A 265 109.46 -23.33 -38.00
C ILE A 265 109.38 -24.06 -39.35
N ASP A 266 109.89 -23.47 -40.44
CA ASP A 266 111.00 -24.05 -41.23
C ASP A 266 111.42 -23.19 -42.46
N VAL A 267 112.76 -23.04 -42.57
CA VAL A 267 113.64 -22.67 -43.71
C VAL A 267 113.67 -21.22 -44.22
#